data_AF-A0A1F5BJ29-F1
#
_entry.id   AF-A0A1F5BJ29-F1
#
_cell.length_a   1.000
_cell.length_b   1.000
_cell.length_c   1.000
_cell.angle_alpha   90.00
_cell.angle_beta   90.00
_cell.angle_gamma   90.00
#
_symmetry.space_group_name_H-M   'P 1'
#
loop_
_entity.id
_entity.type
_entity.pdbx_description
1 polymer ?
#
loop_
_entity_poly.entity_id
_entity_poly.type
_entity_poly.pdbx_seq_one_letter_code
_entity_poly.pdbx_strand_id
1 'polypeptide(L)'
;MEALATESGMVMDSLVFGEAAPPAAPEAAVKKYRTLAINVSVRGTYSAFKNYLATIENNVRLLDITNVSFAGVGKEAGTDVMKFSIRMQTYFQ
;
A
#
# COMPACT_ATOMS: atom_id res chain seq x y z
N MET A 1 -4.56 -9.79 0.37
CA MET A 1 -4.53 -8.35 0.70
C MET A 1 -5.76 -7.96 1.50
N GLU A 2 -6.97 -8.26 1.02
CA GLU A 2 -8.20 -8.07 1.80
C GLU A 2 -8.23 -8.89 3.11
N ALA A 3 -7.90 -10.19 3.05
CA ALA A 3 -7.79 -11.04 4.25
C ALA A 3 -6.77 -10.51 5.29
N LEU A 4 -5.65 -9.93 4.83
CA LEU A 4 -4.60 -9.38 5.70
C LEU A 4 -5.04 -8.08 6.39
N ALA A 5 -5.86 -7.28 5.72
CA ALA A 5 -6.45 -6.09 6.32
C ALA A 5 -7.39 -6.49 7.47
N THR A 6 -8.28 -7.46 7.22
CA THR A 6 -9.21 -7.98 8.24
C THR A 6 -8.49 -8.63 9.42
N GLU A 7 -7.45 -9.45 9.17
CA GLU A 7 -6.64 -10.06 10.24
C GLU A 7 -5.89 -9.02 11.10
N SER A 8 -5.55 -7.87 10.52
CA SER A 8 -4.84 -6.80 11.23
C SER A 8 -5.78 -5.83 11.96
N GLY A 9 -7.09 -6.04 11.90
CA GLY A 9 -8.09 -5.08 12.42
C GLY A 9 -8.19 -3.78 11.60
N MET A 10 -7.73 -3.82 10.35
CA MET A 10 -7.84 -2.73 9.39
C MET A 10 -9.04 -2.97 8.47
N VAL A 11 -9.77 -1.92 8.12
CA VAL A 11 -10.81 -1.99 7.09
C VAL A 11 -10.21 -1.50 5.79
N MET A 12 -10.32 -2.29 4.72
CA MET A 12 -9.89 -1.87 3.38
C MET A 12 -10.98 -0.97 2.77
N ASP A 13 -10.63 0.26 2.44
CA ASP A 13 -11.55 1.19 1.77
C ASP A 13 -11.55 0.97 0.26
N SER A 14 -10.36 0.83 -0.34
CA SER A 14 -10.23 0.67 -1.79
C SER A 14 -8.92 0.02 -2.19
N LEU A 15 -8.97 -0.80 -3.26
CA LEU A 15 -7.82 -1.40 -3.90
C LEU A 15 -7.89 -1.09 -5.40
N VAL A 16 -6.88 -0.41 -5.92
CA VAL A 16 -6.80 0.00 -7.33
C VAL A 16 -5.50 -0.48 -7.94
N PHE A 17 -5.61 -1.20 -9.05
CA PHE A 17 -4.48 -1.61 -9.88
C PHE A 17 -4.37 -0.65 -11.06
N GLY A 18 -3.15 -0.20 -11.34
CA GLY A 18 -2.87 0.67 -12.48
C GLY A 18 -1.52 0.35 -13.09
N GLU A 19 -1.28 0.86 -14.29
CA GLU A 19 0.06 0.83 -14.87
C GLU A 19 0.96 1.80 -14.08
N ALA A 20 2.10 1.32 -13.59
CA ALA A 20 3.03 2.22 -12.92
C ALA A 20 3.68 3.10 -13.98
N ALA A 21 3.45 4.42 -13.89
CA ALA A 21 4.13 5.37 -14.75
C ALA A 21 5.66 5.16 -14.60
N PRO A 22 6.41 5.03 -15.71
CA PRO A 22 7.85 4.86 -15.63
C PRO A 22 8.44 6.03 -14.83
N PRO A 23 9.35 5.77 -13.86
CA PRO A 23 9.99 6.85 -13.13
C PRO A 23 10.72 7.75 -14.13
N ALA A 24 10.56 9.07 -13.95
CA ALA A 24 11.21 10.08 -14.76
C ALA A 24 12.74 9.99 -14.57
N ALA A 25 13.38 9.12 -15.33
CA ALA A 25 14.82 9.03 -15.45
C ALA A 25 15.20 9.36 -16.90
N PRO A 26 16.23 10.21 -17.11
CA PRO A 26 16.73 10.51 -18.45
C PRO A 26 17.41 9.26 -19.04
N GLU A 27 17.13 9.02 -20.31
CA GLU A 27 17.83 8.10 -21.22
C GLU A 27 17.77 6.59 -20.92
N ALA A 28 16.97 5.91 -21.77
CA ALA A 28 17.35 4.68 -22.46
C ALA A 28 17.99 3.53 -21.65
N ALA A 29 17.37 3.12 -20.55
CA ALA A 29 17.48 1.73 -20.09
C ALA A 29 16.22 0.98 -20.53
N VAL A 30 16.35 0.10 -21.53
CA VAL A 30 15.29 -0.83 -21.94
C VAL A 30 14.98 -1.73 -20.75
N LYS A 31 14.04 -1.32 -19.89
CA LYS A 31 13.60 -2.13 -18.75
C LYS A 31 12.87 -3.36 -19.30
N LYS A 32 13.51 -4.53 -19.19
CA LYS A 32 12.94 -5.86 -19.52
C LYS A 32 11.83 -6.33 -18.55
N TYR A 33 11.30 -5.43 -17.73
CA TYR A 33 10.34 -5.75 -16.69
C TYR A 33 9.21 -4.72 -16.74
N ARG A 34 7.98 -5.20 -16.73
CA ARG A 34 6.79 -4.36 -16.60
C ARG A 34 6.52 -4.13 -15.12
N THR A 35 6.01 -2.95 -14.80
CA THR A 35 5.71 -2.51 -13.44
C THR A 35 4.22 -2.32 -13.27
N LEU A 36 3.62 -2.99 -12.29
CA LEU A 36 2.21 -2.81 -11.90
C LEU A 36 2.15 -1.97 -10.64
N ALA A 37 1.46 -0.83 -10.70
CA ALA A 37 1.18 0.00 -9.54
C ALA A 37 -0.06 -0.53 -8.81
N ILE A 38 0.04 -0.61 -7.49
CA ILE A 38 -1.02 -1.04 -6.59
C ILE A 38 -1.24 0.09 -5.59
N ASN A 39 -2.43 0.67 -5.59
CA ASN A 39 -2.83 1.68 -4.61
C ASN A 39 -3.84 1.05 -3.67
N VAL A 40 -3.53 1.08 -2.37
CA VAL A 40 -4.39 0.53 -1.32
C VAL A 40 -4.73 1.62 -0.35
N SER A 41 -6.01 1.80 -0.06
CA SER A 41 -6.48 2.62 1.06
C SER A 41 -7.05 1.72 2.13
N VAL A 42 -6.55 1.89 3.35
CA VAL A 42 -6.98 1.18 4.55
C VAL A 42 -7.24 2.18 5.67
N ARG A 43 -8.20 1.87 6.54
CA ARG A 43 -8.52 2.68 7.72
C ARG A 43 -8.41 1.85 8.99
N GLY A 44 -7.94 2.47 10.06
CA GLY A 44 -7.78 1.84 11.36
C GLY A 44 -6.85 2.61 12.27
N THR A 45 -6.37 1.95 13.33
CA THR A 45 -5.43 2.56 14.28
C THR A 45 -4.01 2.51 13.73
N TYR A 46 -3.15 3.42 14.20
CA TYR A 46 -1.73 3.40 13.83
C TYR A 46 -1.02 2.10 14.25
N SER A 47 -1.43 1.48 15.37
CA SER A 47 -0.86 0.21 15.81
C SER A 47 -1.23 -0.94 14.86
N ALA A 48 -2.49 -1.01 14.43
CA ALA A 48 -2.97 -1.98 13.46
C ALA A 48 -2.27 -1.79 12.09
N PHE A 49 -2.07 -0.54 11.68
CA PHE A 49 -1.36 -0.21 10.45
C PHE A 49 0.11 -0.66 10.45
N LYS A 50 0.82 -0.50 11.58
CA LYS A 50 2.21 -1.01 11.72
C LYS A 50 2.28 -2.53 11.53
N ASN A 51 1.34 -3.27 12.10
CA ASN A 51 1.27 -4.72 11.92
C ASN A 51 0.97 -5.07 10.46
N TYR A 52 0.01 -4.38 9.85
CA TYR A 52 -0.33 -4.57 8.44
C TYR A 52 0.86 -4.34 7.49
N LEU A 53 1.65 -3.28 7.72
CA LEU A 53 2.90 -3.03 6.98
C LEU A 53 3.91 -4.16 7.16
N ALA A 54 4.15 -4.60 8.40
CA ALA A 54 5.08 -5.70 8.68
C ALA A 54 4.67 -7.00 7.97
N THR A 55 3.37 -7.27 7.87
CA THR A 55 2.85 -8.45 7.15
C THR A 55 2.94 -8.29 5.63
N ILE A 56 2.78 -7.08 5.10
CA ILE A 56 2.99 -6.80 3.66
C ILE A 56 4.46 -6.95 3.30
N GLU A 57 5.37 -6.38 4.09
CA GLU A 57 6.82 -6.43 3.84
C GLU A 57 7.39 -7.85 3.96
N ASN A 58 6.81 -8.70 4.81
CA ASN A 58 7.20 -10.12 4.90
C ASN A 58 6.58 -11.00 3.80
N ASN A 59 5.78 -10.44 2.88
CA ASN A 59 5.19 -11.22 1.82
C ASN A 59 6.18 -11.44 0.66
N VAL A 60 6.32 -12.68 0.20
CA VAL A 60 7.31 -13.19 -0.78
C VAL A 60 7.23 -12.55 -2.18
N ARG A 61 6.26 -11.69 -2.46
CA ARG A 61 6.13 -11.00 -3.75
C ARG A 61 6.96 -9.72 -3.74
N LEU A 62 7.70 -9.45 -4.81
CA LEU A 62 8.43 -8.19 -5.07
C LEU A 62 7.45 -7.01 -5.04
N LEU A 63 7.08 -6.55 -3.85
CA LEU A 63 6.23 -5.41 -3.57
C LEU A 63 7.12 -4.34 -2.96
N ASP A 64 7.31 -3.26 -3.70
CA ASP A 64 8.11 -2.13 -3.27
C ASP A 64 7.15 -0.98 -2.91
N ILE A 65 7.19 -0.54 -1.65
CA ILE A 65 6.34 0.54 -1.15
C ILE A 65 6.98 1.87 -1.55
N THR A 66 6.38 2.55 -2.54
CA THR A 66 6.90 3.82 -3.07
C THR A 66 6.41 5.03 -2.30
N ASN A 67 5.24 4.94 -1.68
CA ASN A 67 4.66 6.06 -0.96
C ASN A 67 3.66 5.58 0.09
N VAL A 68 3.72 6.20 1.27
CA VAL A 68 2.72 6.04 2.32
C VAL A 68 2.25 7.44 2.72
N SER A 69 0.94 7.65 2.68
CA SER A 69 0.30 8.88 3.16
C SER A 69 -0.76 8.53 4.19
N PHE A 70 -0.95 9.39 5.18
CA PHE A 70 -1.94 9.20 6.23
C PHE A 70 -2.70 10.50 6.49
N ALA A 71 -3.98 10.36 6.83
CA ALA A 71 -4.85 11.45 7.20
C ALA A 71 -5.71 11.03 8.39
N GLY A 72 -5.83 11.92 9.39
CA GLY A 72 -6.79 11.71 10.48
C GLY A 72 -8.21 11.85 9.95
N VAL A 73 -9.04 10.82 10.15
CA VAL A 73 -10.46 10.82 9.73
C VAL A 73 -11.41 11.12 10.89
N GLY A 74 -10.92 11.10 12.13
CA GLY A 74 -11.65 11.51 13.31
C GLY A 74 -11.44 10.55 14.49
N LYS A 75 -12.13 10.83 15.60
CA LYS A 75 -12.21 9.92 16.75
C LYS A 75 -13.50 9.11 16.65
N GLU A 76 -13.40 7.82 16.34
CA GLU A 76 -14.50 6.87 16.57
C GLU A 76 -14.27 6.19 17.92
N ALA A 77 -15.26 6.24 18.82
CA ALA A 77 -15.27 5.52 20.09
C ALA A 77 -13.99 5.70 20.95
N GLY A 78 -13.43 6.92 21.02
CA GLY A 78 -12.25 7.22 21.83
C GLY A 78 -10.92 6.74 21.27
N THR A 79 -10.92 6.15 20.07
CA THR A 79 -9.72 5.70 19.36
C THR A 79 -9.48 6.61 18.15
N ASP A 80 -8.24 7.09 17.98
CA ASP A 80 -7.88 7.86 16.79
C ASP A 80 -7.89 6.93 15.56
N VAL A 81 -8.93 7.09 14.73
CA VAL A 81 -9.04 6.38 13.46
C VAL A 81 -8.34 7.21 12.40
N MET A 82 -7.45 6.55 11.68
CA MET A 82 -6.65 7.16 10.62
C MET A 82 -6.90 6.41 9.32
N LYS A 83 -6.87 7.15 8.22
CA LYS A 83 -6.89 6.61 6.87
C LYS A 83 -5.46 6.62 6.35
N PHE A 84 -5.04 5.48 5.82
CA PHE A 84 -3.73 5.27 5.25
C PHE A 84 -3.90 4.93 3.77
N SER A 85 -3.12 5.58 2.92
CA SER A 85 -3.06 5.32 1.49
C SER A 85 -1.63 4.92 1.14
N ILE A 86 -1.48 3.68 0.69
CA ILE A 86 -0.21 3.03 0.37
C ILE A 86 -0.14 2.88 -1.14
N ARG A 87 0.96 3.35 -1.75
CA ARG A 87 1.31 3.02 -3.13
C ARG A 87 2.44 2.01 -3.12
N MET A 88 2.23 0.94 -3.85
CA MET A 88 3.19 -0.12 -4.07
C MET A 88 3.41 -0.31 -5.56
N GLN A 89 4.58 -0.82 -5.92
CA GLN A 89 4.89 -1.26 -7.26
C GLN A 89 5.38 -2.71 -7.21
N THR A 90 4.97 -3.50 -8.20
CA THR A 90 5.48 -4.86 -8.37
C THR A 90 6.06 -5.06 -9.77
N TYR A 91 7.07 -5.90 -9.86
CA TYR A 91 7.87 -6.13 -11.05
C TYR A 91 7.58 -7.52 -11.62
N PHE A 92 7.25 -7.60 -12.92
CA PHE A 92 7.00 -8.85 -13.63
C PHE A 92 7.67 -8.87 -15.01
N GLN A 93 7.99 -10.06 -15.53
CA GLN A 93 8.51 -10.28 -16.89
C GLN A 93 7.39 -10.62 -17.87
#